data_AF-A0A2N1WH44-F1
#
_entry.id   AF-A0A2N1WH44-F1
#
_cell.length_a   1.000
_cell.length_b   1.000
_cell.length_c   1.000
_cell.angle_alpha   90.00
_cell.angle_beta   90.00
_cell.angle_gamma   90.00
#
_symmetry.space_group_name_H-M   'P 1'
#
loop_
_entity.id
_entity.type
_entity.pdbx_description
1 polymer ?
#
loop_
_entity_poly.entity_id
_entity_poly.type
_entity_poly.pdbx_seq_one_letter_code
_entity_poly.pdbx_strand_id
1 'polypeptide(L)'
;MKQQETKPARRRWPSPEMITALSAILIGICALGVSLYETTLIRQAQKGSAWPYLGGGYGYNREGFRYFVENAGVGPAKIEYIRVTLDDSPVRSWEELID
;
A
#
# COMPACT_ATOMS: atom_id res chain seq x y z
N MET A 1 17.40 79.48 -2.86
CA MET A 1 16.87 78.42 -1.98
C MET A 1 16.65 77.18 -2.82
N LYS A 2 17.27 76.04 -2.46
CA LYS A 2 17.23 74.80 -3.24
C LYS A 2 15.82 74.17 -3.17
N GLN A 3 15.18 73.97 -4.31
CA GLN A 3 13.98 73.15 -4.40
C GLN A 3 14.38 71.69 -4.20
N GLN A 4 13.75 71.02 -3.22
CA GLN A 4 13.88 69.60 -3.01
C GLN A 4 12.87 68.87 -3.91
N GLU A 5 13.36 68.12 -4.89
CA GLU A 5 12.57 67.17 -5.67
C GLU A 5 12.18 65.98 -4.78
N THR A 6 10.89 65.84 -4.51
CA THR A 6 10.35 64.68 -3.80
C THR A 6 10.20 63.52 -4.78
N LYS A 7 11.13 62.57 -4.72
CA LYS A 7 11.16 61.35 -5.54
C LYS A 7 9.95 60.47 -5.20
N PRO A 8 9.05 60.14 -6.15
CA PRO A 8 7.86 59.37 -5.83
C PRO A 8 8.24 57.92 -5.49
N ALA A 9 7.66 57.40 -4.41
CA ALA A 9 7.83 56.02 -3.97
C ALA A 9 7.16 55.07 -5.00
N ARG A 10 7.98 54.44 -5.84
CA ARG A 10 7.53 53.53 -6.90
C ARG A 10 6.99 52.25 -6.26
N ARG A 11 5.67 52.06 -6.24
CA ARG A 11 5.01 50.82 -5.78
C ARG A 11 5.40 49.68 -6.73
N ARG A 12 6.40 48.89 -6.34
CA ARG A 12 6.98 47.80 -7.14
C ARG A 12 6.04 46.60 -7.09
N TRP A 13 5.21 46.46 -8.11
CA TRP A 13 4.48 45.20 -8.30
C TRP A 13 5.49 44.09 -8.59
N PRO A 14 5.28 42.87 -8.07
CA PRO A 14 6.16 41.75 -8.36
C PRO A 14 6.13 41.45 -9.86
N SER A 15 7.30 41.21 -10.46
CA SER A 15 7.39 40.84 -11.86
C SER A 15 6.79 39.44 -12.08
N PRO A 16 6.26 39.13 -13.26
CA PRO A 16 5.65 37.83 -13.56
C PRO A 16 6.58 36.64 -13.24
N GLU A 17 7.89 36.81 -13.40
CA GLU A 17 8.92 35.80 -13.12
C GLU A 17 9.08 35.54 -11.61
N MET A 18 8.92 36.56 -10.77
CA MET A 18 8.90 36.38 -9.31
C MET A 18 7.67 35.61 -8.86
N ILE A 19 6.52 35.85 -9.49
CA ILE A 19 5.27 35.16 -9.16
C ILE A 19 5.39 33.68 -9.52
N THR A 20 5.90 33.35 -10.71
CA THR A 20 6.10 31.96 -11.13
C THR A 20 7.15 31.24 -10.28
N ALA A 21 8.27 31.90 -9.93
CA ALA A 21 9.26 31.33 -9.02
C ALA A 21 8.66 31.04 -7.63
N LEU A 22 7.86 31.97 -7.09
CA LEU A 22 7.19 31.78 -5.81
C LEU A 22 6.16 30.63 -5.87
N SER A 23 5.41 30.52 -6.97
CA SER A 23 4.49 29.40 -7.19
C SER A 23 5.21 28.06 -7.26
N ALA A 24 6.35 27.97 -7.95
CA ALA A 24 7.13 26.74 -8.04
C ALA A 24 7.64 26.28 -6.66
N ILE A 25 8.10 27.22 -5.84
CA ILE A 25 8.52 26.93 -4.45
C ILE A 25 7.33 26.43 -3.64
N LEU A 26 6.18 27.09 -3.73
CA LEU A 26 4.96 26.68 -3.03
C LEU A 26 4.55 25.25 -3.43
N ILE A 27 4.53 24.95 -4.73
CA ILE A 27 4.22 23.63 -5.27
C ILE A 27 5.22 22.59 -4.73
N GLY A 28 6.52 22.92 -4.70
CA GLY A 28 7.55 22.04 -4.15
C GLY A 28 7.31 21.69 -2.68
N ILE A 29 6.93 22.68 -1.85
CA ILE A 29 6.60 22.46 -0.44
C ILE A 29 5.37 21.56 -0.30
N CYS A 30 4.32 21.82 -1.08
CA CYS A 30 3.12 20.99 -1.09
C CYS A 30 3.43 19.55 -1.51
N ALA A 31 4.21 19.36 -2.58
CA ALA A 31 4.61 18.04 -3.06
C ALA A 31 5.42 17.27 -2.01
N LEU A 32 6.31 17.95 -1.29
CA LEU A 32 7.08 17.36 -0.20
C LEU A 32 6.17 16.91 0.95
N GLY A 33 5.19 17.73 1.32
CA GLY A 33 4.16 17.37 2.30
C GLY A 33 3.33 16.14 1.88
N VAL A 34 2.91 16.10 0.61
CA VAL A 34 2.18 14.95 0.04
C VAL A 34 3.05 13.69 0.06
N SER A 35 4.31 13.78 -0.37
CA SER A 35 5.25 12.64 -0.37
C SER A 35 5.48 12.04 1.02
N LEU A 36 5.58 12.89 2.05
CA LEU A 36 5.67 12.44 3.44
C LEU A 36 4.39 11.72 3.87
N TYR A 37 3.22 12.24 3.52
CA TYR A 37 1.94 11.60 3.82
C TYR A 37 1.80 10.25 3.12
N GLU A 38 2.04 10.20 1.80
CA GLU A 38 2.00 8.97 1.00
C GLU A 38 2.93 7.90 1.56
N THR A 39 4.14 8.27 1.99
CA THR A 39 5.09 7.32 2.60
C THR A 39 4.51 6.64 3.83
N THR A 40 3.76 7.36 4.66
CA THR A 40 3.11 6.76 5.84
C THR A 40 1.98 5.81 5.45
N LEU A 41 1.23 6.15 4.40
CA LEU A 41 0.12 5.34 3.90
C LEU A 41 0.61 4.06 3.21
N ILE A 42 1.67 4.17 2.40
CA ILE A 42 2.32 3.01 1.76
C ILE A 42 2.84 2.04 2.81
N ARG A 43 3.45 2.53 3.89
CA ARG A 43 3.89 1.67 5.01
C ARG A 43 2.74 0.91 5.66
N GLN A 44 1.55 1.52 5.77
CA GLN A 44 0.36 0.86 6.30
C GLN A 44 -0.18 -0.19 5.32
N ALA A 45 -0.24 0.13 4.02
CA ALA A 45 -0.66 -0.80 2.98
C ALA A 45 0.29 -2.02 2.88
N GLN A 46 1.59 -1.81 3.04
CA GLN A 46 2.58 -2.91 3.08
C GLN A 46 2.40 -3.80 4.31
N LYS A 47 2.11 -3.23 5.48
CA LYS A 47 1.80 -4.00 6.69
C LYS A 47 0.51 -4.83 6.53
N GLY A 48 -0.52 -4.27 5.90
CA GLY A 48 -1.78 -4.97 5.61
C GLY A 48 -1.62 -6.09 4.58
N SER A 49 -0.78 -5.90 3.57
CA SER A 49 -0.46 -6.94 2.56
C SER A 49 0.48 -8.03 3.10
N ALA A 50 1.15 -7.76 4.22
CA ALA A 50 2.01 -8.73 4.89
C ALA A 50 1.26 -9.61 5.90
N TRP A 51 -0.03 -9.36 6.16
CA TRP A 51 -0.81 -10.24 7.03
C TRP A 51 -0.98 -11.60 6.35
N PRO A 52 -0.40 -12.67 6.91
CA PRO A 52 -0.52 -13.99 6.34
C PRO A 52 -1.96 -14.48 6.47
N TYR A 53 -2.51 -15.01 5.39
CA TYR A 53 -3.79 -15.72 5.41
C TYR A 53 -3.67 -17.03 4.65
N LEU A 54 -4.44 -18.03 5.09
CA LEU A 54 -4.55 -19.28 4.37
C LEU A 54 -5.69 -19.15 3.37
N GLY A 55 -5.33 -19.19 2.08
CA GLY A 55 -6.27 -19.39 1.00
C GLY A 55 -6.53 -20.88 0.85
N GLY A 56 -7.75 -21.25 0.50
CA GLY A 56 -8.10 -22.65 0.29
C GLY A 56 -9.21 -22.77 -0.74
N GLY A 57 -9.15 -23.84 -1.51
CA GLY A 57 -10.12 -24.12 -2.54
C GLY A 57 -10.27 -25.61 -2.79
N TYR A 58 -11.40 -25.97 -3.39
CA TYR A 58 -11.68 -27.32 -3.83
C TYR A 58 -12.10 -27.29 -5.30
N GLY A 59 -11.70 -28.32 -6.03
CA GLY A 59 -12.07 -28.53 -7.42
C GLY A 59 -12.49 -29.97 -7.65
N TYR A 60 -13.47 -30.17 -8.50
CA TYR A 60 -13.93 -31.48 -8.92
C TYR A 60 -13.94 -31.57 -10.44
N ASN A 61 -13.33 -32.61 -11.00
CA ASN A 61 -13.38 -32.92 -12.42
C ASN A 61 -13.64 -34.42 -12.61
N ARG A 62 -13.67 -34.89 -13.88
CA ARG A 62 -13.84 -36.34 -14.17
C ARG A 62 -12.70 -37.22 -13.69
N GLU A 63 -11.54 -36.65 -13.37
CA GLU A 63 -10.34 -37.36 -12.94
C GLU A 63 -10.20 -37.43 -11.42
N GLY A 64 -10.94 -36.62 -10.67
CA GLY A 64 -11.00 -36.70 -9.21
C GLY A 64 -11.34 -35.39 -8.51
N PHE A 65 -11.22 -35.44 -7.19
CA PHE A 65 -11.38 -34.30 -6.29
C PHE A 65 -10.01 -33.77 -5.87
N ARG A 66 -9.82 -32.46 -5.93
CA ARG A 66 -8.60 -31.78 -5.48
C ARG A 66 -8.95 -30.76 -4.42
N TYR A 67 -8.33 -30.89 -3.26
CA TYR A 67 -8.32 -29.86 -2.23
C TYR A 67 -6.92 -29.23 -2.21
N PHE A 68 -6.85 -27.90 -2.16
CA PHE A 68 -5.57 -27.20 -2.02
C PHE A 68 -5.66 -26.11 -0.98
N VAL A 69 -4.56 -25.91 -0.28
CA VAL A 69 -4.36 -24.85 0.70
C VAL A 69 -3.10 -24.12 0.30
N GLU A 70 -3.21 -22.81 0.19
CA GLU A 70 -2.09 -21.93 -0.14
C GLU A 70 -1.84 -20.93 0.98
N ASN A 71 -0.57 -20.65 1.22
CA ASN A 71 -0.13 -19.59 2.10
C ASN A 71 0.03 -18.33 1.27
N ALA A 72 -0.92 -17.40 1.41
CA ALA A 72 -0.94 -16.15 0.68
C ALA A 72 -0.56 -14.99 1.60
N GLY A 73 0.25 -14.06 1.07
CA GLY A 73 0.76 -12.89 1.79
C GLY A 73 2.27 -12.75 1.68
N VAL A 74 2.79 -11.57 2.04
CA VAL A 74 4.24 -11.24 1.98
C VAL A 74 4.96 -11.68 3.27
N GLY A 75 4.23 -12.00 4.34
CA GLY A 75 4.75 -12.51 5.61
C GLY A 75 4.71 -14.03 5.72
N PRO A 76 5.57 -14.67 6.52
CA PRO A 76 5.58 -16.12 6.68
C PRO A 76 4.34 -16.59 7.45
N ALA A 77 3.27 -17.05 6.78
CA ALA A 77 2.29 -17.86 7.50
C ALA A 77 2.96 -19.18 7.88
N LYS A 78 3.11 -19.44 9.18
CA LYS A 78 3.57 -20.75 9.63
C LYS A 78 2.36 -21.65 9.74
N ILE A 79 2.27 -22.64 8.85
CA ILE A 79 1.32 -23.74 9.01
C ILE A 79 1.91 -24.67 10.08
N GLU A 80 1.30 -24.70 11.26
CA GLU A 80 1.79 -25.54 12.36
C GLU A 80 1.34 -27.00 12.21
N TYR A 81 0.08 -27.23 11.84
CA TYR A 81 -0.47 -28.56 11.58
C TYR A 81 -1.72 -28.50 10.70
N ILE A 82 -2.01 -29.59 10.00
CA ILE A 82 -3.23 -29.79 9.21
C ILE A 82 -3.97 -30.99 9.82
N ARG A 83 -5.27 -30.84 10.08
CA ARG A 83 -6.14 -31.94 10.54
C ARG A 83 -7.19 -32.22 9.49
N VAL A 84 -7.23 -33.45 9.01
CA VAL A 84 -8.27 -33.95 8.11
C VAL A 84 -9.14 -34.94 8.88
N THR A 85 -10.45 -34.82 8.73
CA THR A 85 -11.45 -35.68 9.40
C THR A 85 -12.44 -36.20 8.37
N LEU A 86 -12.74 -37.50 8.43
CA LEU A 86 -13.81 -38.16 7.70
C LEU A 86 -14.81 -38.69 8.72
N ASP A 87 -16.08 -38.29 8.62
CA ASP A 87 -17.13 -38.69 9.57
C ASP A 87 -16.72 -38.55 11.06
N ASP A 88 -16.21 -37.37 11.42
CA ASP A 88 -15.69 -37.01 12.76
C ASP A 88 -14.47 -37.81 13.25
N SER A 89 -13.93 -38.72 12.44
CA SER A 89 -12.74 -39.50 12.75
C SER A 89 -11.49 -38.87 12.10
N PRO A 90 -10.41 -38.61 12.85
CA PRO A 90 -9.16 -38.10 12.29
C PRO A 90 -8.54 -39.14 11.34
N VAL A 91 -8.27 -38.72 10.11
CA VAL A 91 -7.72 -39.59 9.08
C VAL A 91 -6.20 -39.50 9.13
N ARG A 92 -5.53 -40.66 9.18
CA ARG A 92 -4.07 -40.74 9.42
C ARG A 92 -3.26 -40.81 8.14
N SER A 93 -3.86 -41.32 7.07
CA SER A 93 -3.24 -41.36 5.73
C SER A 93 -4.22 -40.90 4.66
N TRP A 94 -3.68 -40.51 3.51
CA TRP A 94 -4.49 -40.18 2.34
C TRP A 94 -5.17 -41.41 1.74
N GLU A 95 -4.67 -42.61 2.00
CA GLU A 95 -5.27 -43.85 1.51
C GLU A 95 -6.62 -44.10 2.19
N GLU A 96 -6.73 -43.85 3.50
CA GLU A 96 -7.98 -43.93 4.28
C GLU A 96 -9.08 -42.96 3.79
N LEU A 97 -8.75 -41.95 2.97
CA LEU A 97 -9.72 -41.03 2.36
C LEU A 97 -10.26 -41.50 1.00
N ILE A 98 -9.55 -42.41 0.33
CA ILE A 98 -9.79 -42.77 -1.08
C ILE A 98 -10.32 -44.21 -1.20
N ASP A 99 -10.03 -45.07 -0.23
CA ASP A 99 -10.59 -46.42 -0.08
C ASP A 99 -12.05 -46.39 0.39
#